data_AF-A0A3B9YQC3-F1
#
_entry.id   AF-A0A3B9YQC3-F1
#
_cell.length_a   1.000
_cell.length_b   1.000
_cell.length_c   1.000
_cell.angle_alpha   90.00
_cell.angle_beta   90.00
_cell.angle_gamma   90.00
#
_symmetry.space_group_name_H-M   'P 1'
#
loop_
_entity.id
_entity.type
_entity.pdbx_description
1 polymer ?
#
loop_
_entity_poly.entity_id
_entity_poly.type
_entity_poly.pdbx_seq_one_letter_code
_entity_poly.pdbx_strand_id
1 'polypeptide(L)'
;YNLEVEFVEQTELNSSNGGYSGPATLCNLRYKQVAGFKPNLNKGKELPPIQVWLAKFPAKAGGAVKEFAVPVKIYSDTPLGAAVANARNITVEGQKIGG
;
A
#
# COMPACT_ATOMS: atom_id res chain seq x y z
N TYR A 1 8.70 -15.59 4.22
CA TYR A 1 8.91 -14.26 4.83
C TYR A 1 7.67 -13.89 5.61
N ASN A 2 7.76 -12.95 6.56
CA ASN A 2 6.60 -12.48 7.30
C ASN A 2 6.41 -10.98 7.04
N LEU A 3 5.17 -10.56 6.77
CA LEU A 3 4.80 -9.16 6.57
C LEU A 3 3.97 -8.73 7.77
N GLU A 4 4.43 -7.72 8.48
CA GLU A 4 3.66 -7.09 9.55
C GLU A 4 3.10 -5.78 9.04
N VAL A 5 1.79 -5.60 9.22
CA VAL A 5 1.08 -4.38 8.85
C VAL A 5 0.55 -3.77 10.14
N GLU A 6 1.01 -2.57 10.45
CA GLU A 6 0.66 -1.80 11.64
C GLU A 6 -0.17 -0.58 11.22
N PHE A 7 -1.38 -0.46 11.77
CA PHE A 7 -2.20 0.73 11.56
C PHE A 7 -1.51 1.94 12.19
N VAL A 8 -1.47 3.05 11.44
CA VAL A 8 -0.93 4.33 11.94
C VAL A 8 -2.09 5.29 12.17
N GLU A 9 -2.80 5.66 11.10
CA GLU A 9 -3.87 6.66 11.17
C GLU A 9 -4.83 6.57 9.97
N GLN A 10 -5.96 7.24 10.08
CA GLN A 10 -6.80 7.58 8.93
C GLN A 10 -6.40 8.97 8.41
N THR A 11 -6.35 9.12 7.08
CA THR A 11 -5.87 10.33 6.44
C THR A 11 -6.60 10.59 5.13
N GLU A 12 -6.66 11.85 4.72
CA GLU A 12 -7.22 12.26 3.44
C GLU A 12 -6.06 12.51 2.47
N LEU A 13 -6.00 11.74 1.38
CA LEU A 13 -5.02 11.96 0.33
C LEU A 13 -5.54 13.00 -0.65
N ASN A 14 -4.69 13.98 -0.94
CA ASN A 14 -4.90 14.92 -2.04
C ASN A 14 -3.78 14.75 -3.06
N SER A 15 -4.11 14.18 -4.22
CA SER A 15 -3.18 14.02 -5.32
C SER A 15 -3.40 15.11 -6.37
N SER A 16 -2.52 16.11 -6.39
CA SER A 16 -2.55 17.19 -7.38
C SER A 16 -2.16 16.75 -8.80
N ASN A 17 -1.60 15.55 -8.97
CA ASN A 17 -0.97 15.07 -10.22
C ASN A 17 -1.63 13.82 -10.81
N GLY A 18 -2.95 13.63 -10.60
CA GLY A 18 -3.73 12.55 -11.23
C GLY A 18 -3.54 11.16 -10.58
N GLY A 19 -3.29 11.13 -9.27
CA GLY A 19 -3.41 9.91 -8.45
C GLY A 19 -4.72 9.89 -7.67
N TYR A 20 -4.93 8.84 -6.89
CA TYR A 20 -6.06 8.76 -5.97
C TYR A 20 -6.12 9.96 -5.02
N SER A 21 -7.31 10.55 -4.91
CA SER A 21 -7.64 11.55 -3.91
C SER A 21 -8.89 11.11 -3.17
N GLY A 22 -8.85 11.14 -1.84
CA GLY A 22 -9.91 10.61 -0.99
C GLY A 22 -9.38 10.02 0.31
N PRO A 23 -10.27 9.42 1.11
CA PRO A 23 -9.91 8.83 2.39
C PRO A 23 -9.05 7.59 2.19
N ALA A 24 -8.03 7.45 3.04
CA ALA A 24 -7.15 6.29 3.10
C ALA A 24 -6.73 5.99 4.54
N THR A 25 -6.31 4.76 4.78
CA THR A 25 -5.68 4.32 6.03
C THR A 25 -4.19 4.19 5.80
N LEU A 26 -3.39 4.95 6.56
CA LEU A 26 -1.94 4.81 6.58
C LEU A 26 -1.55 3.63 7.46
N CYS A 27 -0.77 2.72 6.90
CA CYS A 27 -0.16 1.61 7.61
C CYS A 27 1.36 1.59 7.41
N ASN A 28 2.08 1.16 8.45
CA ASN A 28 3.48 0.78 8.35
C ASN A 28 3.59 -0.71 8.02
N LEU A 29 4.36 -1.02 6.99
CA LEU A 29 4.62 -2.36 6.51
C LEU A 29 6.08 -2.71 6.80
N ARG A 30 6.28 -3.75 7.61
CA ARG A 30 7.61 -4.24 7.99
C ARG A 30 7.82 -5.63 7.42
N TYR A 31 8.93 -5.79 6.71
CA TYR A 31 9.35 -7.08 6.19
C TYR A 31 10.26 -7.78 7.18
N LYS A 32 9.76 -8.84 7.82
CA LYS A 32 10.58 -9.74 8.64
C LYS A 32 11.09 -10.89 7.78
N GLN A 33 12.41 -10.89 7.55
CA GLN A 33 13.09 -12.02 6.96
C GLN A 33 12.97 -13.22 7.90
N VAL A 34 12.33 -14.29 7.42
CA VAL A 34 12.31 -15.56 8.14
C VAL A 34 13.57 -16.32 7.74
N ALA A 35 14.32 -16.81 8.73
CA ALA A 35 15.60 -17.49 8.52
C ALA A 35 15.50 -18.58 7.44
N GLY A 36 16.47 -18.60 6.52
CA GLY A 36 16.55 -19.57 5.42
C GLY A 36 16.05 -19.07 4.05
N PHE A 37 15.21 -18.03 4.01
CA PHE A 37 14.84 -17.38 2.75
C PHE A 37 15.82 -16.24 2.45
N LYS A 38 16.77 -16.46 1.53
CA LYS A 38 17.71 -15.44 1.04
C LYS A 38 17.23 -14.91 -0.32
N PRO A 39 16.27 -13.96 -0.38
CA PRO A 39 16.03 -13.27 -1.62
C PRO A 39 17.31 -12.51 -1.97
N ASN A 40 17.81 -12.66 -3.19
CA ASN A 40 19.00 -11.96 -3.71
C ASN A 40 18.83 -10.43 -3.78
N LEU A 41 17.76 -9.90 -3.19
CA LEU A 41 17.32 -8.51 -3.27
C LEU A 41 18.06 -7.59 -2.29
N ASN A 42 18.62 -8.11 -1.20
CA ASN A 42 19.52 -7.34 -0.32
C ASN A 42 20.33 -8.30 0.56
N LYS A 43 21.64 -8.43 0.28
CA LYS A 43 22.57 -9.25 1.08
C LYS A 43 22.68 -8.71 2.51
N GLY A 44 21.80 -9.14 3.41
CA GLY A 44 21.89 -8.95 4.86
C GLY A 44 21.50 -7.56 5.37
N LYS A 45 20.74 -6.75 4.62
CA LYS A 45 20.17 -5.49 5.12
C LYS A 45 18.66 -5.61 5.29
N GLU A 46 18.15 -5.12 6.43
CA GLU A 46 16.72 -4.95 6.64
C GLU A 46 16.16 -4.03 5.57
N LEU A 47 14.96 -4.38 5.06
CA LEU A 47 14.26 -3.46 4.18
C LEU A 47 13.81 -2.25 5.00
N PRO A 48 13.92 -1.04 4.45
CA PRO A 48 13.42 0.16 5.10
C PRO A 48 11.92 0.02 5.41
N PRO A 49 11.41 0.72 6.44
CA PRO A 49 9.98 0.74 6.72
C PRO A 49 9.23 1.29 5.50
N ILE A 50 8.19 0.55 5.09
CA ILE A 50 7.37 0.92 3.94
C ILE A 50 6.06 1.47 4.49
N GLN A 51 5.71 2.70 4.11
CA GLN A 51 4.39 3.26 4.39
C GLN A 51 3.45 2.96 3.22
N VAL A 52 2.26 2.47 3.53
CA VAL A 52 1.21 2.20 2.55
C VAL A 52 -0.08 2.88 2.95
N TRP A 53 -0.70 3.57 2.01
CA TRP A 53 -2.05 4.12 2.16
C TRP A 53 -3.02 3.18 1.48
N LEU A 54 -3.97 2.66 2.26
CA LEU A 54 -5.01 1.76 1.79
C LEU A 54 -6.34 2.51 1.71
N ALA A 55 -6.90 2.63 0.50
CA ALA A 55 -8.27 3.10 0.32
C ALA A 55 -9.23 1.91 0.40
N LYS A 56 -10.38 2.10 1.04
CA LYS A 56 -11.43 1.08 1.14
C LYS A 56 -12.50 1.32 0.10
N PHE A 57 -12.82 0.30 -0.67
CA PHE A 57 -13.89 0.34 -1.66
C PHE A 57 -14.93 -0.72 -1.34
N PRO A 58 -16.22 -0.36 -1.24
CA PRO A 58 -17.26 -1.35 -0.97
C PRO A 58 -17.32 -2.37 -2.10
N ALA A 59 -17.50 -3.63 -1.74
CA ALA A 59 -17.81 -4.67 -2.71
C ALA A 59 -19.24 -4.48 -3.22
N LYS A 60 -19.42 -4.66 -4.53
CA LYS A 60 -20.74 -4.62 -5.18
C LYS A 60 -21.49 -5.93 -5.03
N ALA A 61 -20.76 -7.04 -5.06
CA ALA A 61 -21.37 -8.34 -4.86
C ALA A 61 -21.78 -8.48 -3.39
N GLY A 62 -23.04 -8.84 -3.13
CA GLY A 62 -23.55 -9.14 -1.78
C GLY A 62 -23.00 -10.42 -1.14
N GLY A 63 -21.74 -10.76 -1.45
CA GLY A 63 -21.04 -11.94 -0.96
C GLY A 63 -20.34 -11.71 0.38
N ALA A 64 -19.48 -12.66 0.76
CA ALA A 64 -18.75 -12.62 2.03
C ALA A 64 -17.75 -11.46 2.14
N VAL A 65 -17.25 -10.96 1.00
CA VAL A 65 -16.37 -9.79 0.95
C VAL A 65 -17.22 -8.53 0.95
N LYS A 66 -17.07 -7.70 1.98
CA LYS A 66 -17.81 -6.43 2.11
C LYS A 66 -17.06 -5.23 1.54
N GLU A 67 -15.74 -5.28 1.59
CA GLU A 67 -14.87 -4.18 1.16
C GLU A 67 -13.53 -4.71 0.66
N PHE A 68 -12.91 -3.95 -0.24
CA PHE A 68 -11.55 -4.14 -0.72
C PHE A 68 -10.66 -3.05 -0.15
N ALA A 69 -9.56 -3.43 0.50
CA ALA A 69 -8.49 -2.50 0.85
C ALA A 69 -7.45 -2.48 -0.28
N VAL A 70 -7.32 -1.34 -0.95
CA VAL A 70 -6.46 -1.19 -2.13
C VAL A 70 -5.33 -0.20 -1.82
N PRO A 71 -4.05 -0.56 -2.07
CA PRO A 71 -2.94 0.36 -1.92
C PRO A 71 -2.99 1.45 -2.99
N VAL A 72 -3.18 2.69 -2.54
CA VAL A 72 -3.30 3.87 -3.41
C VAL A 72 -2.04 4.74 -3.43
N LYS A 73 -1.21 4.62 -2.38
CA LYS A 73 0.11 5.23 -2.31
C LYS A 73 1.05 4.31 -1.53
N ILE A 74 2.29 4.23 -1.97
CA ILE A 74 3.39 3.56 -1.26
C ILE A 74 4.54 4.56 -1.16
N TYR A 75 5.15 4.63 0.01
CA TYR A 75 6.33 5.42 0.29
C TYR A 75 7.36 4.56 1.01
N SER A 76 8.63 4.71 0.65
CA SER A 76 9.74 4.10 1.37
C SER A 76 10.97 4.97 1.24
N ASP A 77 11.69 5.15 2.33
CA ASP A 77 13.03 5.72 2.29
C ASP A 77 13.98 4.72 1.66
N THR A 78 14.80 5.16 0.70
CA THR A 78 15.87 4.33 0.12
C THR A 78 17.20 5.08 0.22
N PRO A 79 18.35 4.39 0.12
CA PRO A 79 19.66 5.05 0.15
C PRO A 79 19.86 6.12 -0.93
N LEU A 80 19.07 6.08 -2.01
CA LEU A 80 19.14 7.03 -3.13
C LEU A 80 18.09 8.15 -3.03
N GLY A 81 17.28 8.17 -1.97
CA GLY A 81 16.15 9.09 -1.79
C GLY A 81 14.83 8.37 -1.58
N ALA A 82 13.75 9.14 -1.43
CA ALA A 82 12.42 8.59 -1.21
C ALA A 82 11.86 7.95 -2.50
N ALA A 83 11.46 6.68 -2.40
CA ALA A 83 10.68 6.01 -3.44
C ALA A 83 9.19 6.22 -3.16
N VAL A 84 8.46 6.78 -4.14
CA VAL A 84 7.02 7.04 -4.04
C VAL A 84 6.30 6.44 -5.24
N ALA A 85 5.29 5.62 -4.98
CA ALA A 85 4.38 5.10 -5.99
C ALA A 85 2.96 5.56 -5.68
N ASN A 86 2.25 6.10 -6.67
CA ASN A 86 0.85 6.51 -6.56
C ASN A 86 0.01 5.73 -7.58
N ALA A 87 -1.11 5.18 -7.15
CA ALA A 87 -2.07 4.56 -8.04
C ALA A 87 -2.79 5.63 -8.86
N ARG A 88 -2.76 5.48 -10.19
CA ARG A 88 -3.41 6.40 -11.15
C ARG A 88 -4.67 5.82 -11.77
N ASN A 89 -4.73 4.50 -11.90
CA ASN A 89 -5.90 3.80 -12.42
C ASN A 89 -6.18 2.64 -11.46
N ILE A 90 -7.30 2.71 -10.76
CA ILE A 90 -7.75 1.66 -9.86
C ILE A 90 -8.97 1.03 -10.50
N THR A 91 -9.03 -0.30 -10.54
CA THR A 91 -10.22 -1.04 -10.97
C THR A 91 -10.59 -2.03 -9.89
N VAL A 92 -11.80 -1.92 -9.36
CA VAL A 92 -12.35 -2.82 -8.34
C VAL A 92 -13.58 -3.47 -8.96
N GLU A 93 -13.59 -4.80 -9.03
CA GLU A 93 -14.69 -5.59 -9.61
C GLU A 93 -15.10 -5.11 -11.02
N GLY A 94 -14.10 -4.80 -11.86
CA GLY A 94 -14.33 -4.33 -13.23
C GLY A 94 -14.81 -2.88 -13.34
N GLN A 95 -15.07 -2.17 -12.24
CA GLN A 95 -15.34 -0.74 -12.26
C GLN A 95 -14.06 0.06 -12.03
N LYS A 96 -13.80 1.03 -12.90
CA LYS A 96 -12.77 2.03 -12.66
C LYS A 96 -13.15 2.93 -11.47
N ILE A 97 -12.26 3.02 -10.50
CA ILE A 97 -12.42 3.84 -9.30
C ILE A 97 -11.37 4.94 -9.32
N GLY A 98 -11.79 6.20 -9.28
CA GLY A 98 -10.89 7.34 -9.33
C GLY A 98 -10.25 7.53 -10.72
N GLY A 99 -10.44 8.74 -11.24
CA GLY A 99 -9.87 9.29 -12.46
C GLY A 99 -10.06 10.79 -12.41
#